data_AF-A0A7Y2AH68-F1
#
_entry.id   AF-A0A7Y2AH68-F1
#
_cell.length_a   1.000
_cell.length_b   1.000
_cell.length_c   1.000
_cell.angle_alpha   90.00
_cell.angle_beta   90.00
_cell.angle_gamma   90.00
#
_symmetry.space_group_name_H-M   'P 1'
#
loop_
_entity.id
_entity.type
_entity.pdbx_description
1 polymer ?
#
loop_
_entity_poly.entity_id
_entity_poly.type
_entity_poly.pdbx_seq_one_letter_code
_entity_poly.pdbx_strand_id
1 'polypeptide(L)'
;MNEVRLAVLISTTCLVAGLVAPALQADEAIGLPDVRRSYVAFEAFGVTESWPVAGELRIPQSEQDKFPAVIIVHGSNGVDTRGEYHAMSLNEKGIITLEIDMWAARKNFSGAGQRPKGVPETLPDAYGALIYLASLPFVDAQRIGIMGFSWGGVVTMLTATKPYNDK
;
A
#
# COMPACT_ATOMS: atom_id res chain seq x y z
N MET A 1 24.35 -23.40 11.34
CA MET A 1 24.59 -22.46 10.23
C MET A 1 23.69 -22.90 9.09
N ASN A 2 22.55 -22.23 8.93
CA ASN A 2 21.54 -22.61 7.94
C ASN A 2 21.96 -22.08 6.57
N GLU A 3 22.26 -22.98 5.64
CA GLU A 3 22.39 -22.66 4.22
C GLU A 3 20.99 -22.54 3.60
N VAL A 4 20.70 -21.39 3.03
CA VAL A 4 19.54 -21.17 2.16
C VAL A 4 19.85 -21.81 0.81
N ARG A 5 19.05 -22.79 0.37
CA ARG A 5 19.18 -23.42 -0.95
C ARG A 5 18.08 -22.94 -1.88
N LEU A 6 18.49 -22.45 -3.04
CA LEU A 6 17.65 -22.08 -4.18
C LEU A 6 17.26 -23.36 -4.93
N ALA A 7 15.97 -23.68 -5.01
CA ALA A 7 15.49 -24.82 -5.79
C ALA A 7 15.25 -24.39 -7.25
N VAL A 8 16.09 -24.90 -8.16
CA VAL A 8 15.87 -24.86 -9.61
C VAL A 8 15.28 -26.21 -10.01
N LEU A 9 14.06 -26.23 -10.53
CA LEU A 9 13.46 -27.42 -11.12
C LEU A 9 13.75 -27.45 -12.63
N ILE A 10 14.52 -28.44 -13.08
CA ILE A 10 14.61 -28.84 -14.49
C ILE A 10 13.85 -30.16 -14.62
N SER A 11 12.71 -30.13 -15.30
CA SER A 11 11.89 -31.31 -15.55
C SER A 11 12.49 -32.17 -16.67
N THR A 12 12.72 -33.46 -16.39
CA THR A 12 13.11 -34.47 -17.39
C THR A 12 11.97 -35.48 -17.53
N THR A 13 11.49 -35.69 -18.75
CA THR A 13 10.41 -36.63 -19.07
C THR A 13 10.94 -38.05 -19.28
N CYS A 14 10.30 -39.05 -18.65
CA CYS A 14 10.28 -40.43 -19.13
C CYS A 14 8.87 -41.02 -18.98
N LEU A 15 8.44 -41.71 -20.04
CA LEU A 15 7.11 -42.24 -20.32
C LEU A 15 6.90 -43.62 -19.65
N VAL A 16 5.78 -43.84 -18.97
CA VAL A 16 5.18 -45.18 -18.77
C VAL A 16 3.65 -45.08 -18.89
N ALA A 17 3.08 -46.02 -19.63
CA ALA A 17 1.71 -46.05 -20.11
C ALA A 17 0.68 -46.50 -19.07
N GLY A 18 -0.51 -45.90 -19.13
CA GLY A 18 -1.80 -46.53 -18.83
C GLY A 18 -2.27 -46.51 -17.38
N LEU A 19 -3.07 -45.51 -17.01
CA LEU A 19 -4.26 -45.60 -16.16
C LEU A 19 -4.87 -44.18 -16.05
N VAL A 20 -6.20 -44.13 -16.08
CA VAL A 20 -7.08 -42.95 -16.08
C VAL A 20 -6.42 -41.71 -15.48
N ALA A 21 -6.15 -40.70 -16.31
CA ALA A 21 -5.67 -39.42 -15.83
C ALA A 21 -6.72 -38.87 -14.85
N PRO A 22 -6.37 -38.56 -13.58
CA PRO A 22 -7.13 -37.55 -12.89
C PRO A 22 -7.02 -36.30 -13.76
N ALA A 23 -8.15 -35.65 -14.03
CA ALA A 23 -8.10 -34.30 -14.58
C ALA A 23 -7.04 -33.54 -13.79
N LEU A 24 -6.07 -32.93 -14.47
CA LEU A 24 -5.23 -31.91 -13.86
C LEU A 24 -6.23 -31.00 -13.15
N GLN A 25 -6.27 -31.05 -11.81
CA GLN A 25 -6.80 -29.94 -11.06
C GLN A 25 -5.95 -28.79 -11.55
N ALA A 26 -6.58 -27.87 -12.28
CA ALA A 26 -5.98 -26.59 -12.57
C ALA A 26 -5.43 -26.13 -11.21
N ASP A 27 -4.11 -25.98 -11.16
CA ASP A 27 -3.43 -25.27 -10.08
C ASP A 27 -4.34 -24.09 -9.76
N GLU A 28 -4.90 -24.04 -8.54
CA GLU A 28 -5.78 -22.93 -8.15
C GLU A 28 -5.00 -21.69 -8.57
N ALA A 29 -5.50 -21.00 -9.60
CA ALA A 29 -4.86 -19.78 -10.06
C ALA A 29 -4.68 -18.97 -8.80
N ILE A 30 -3.42 -18.66 -8.42
CA ILE A 30 -3.15 -17.85 -7.23
C ILE A 30 -4.06 -16.64 -7.36
N GLY A 31 -5.16 -16.69 -6.62
CA GLY A 31 -6.30 -15.85 -6.91
C GLY A 31 -5.87 -14.47 -6.48
N LEU A 32 -5.42 -13.65 -7.42
CA LEU A 32 -5.15 -12.25 -7.11
C LEU A 32 -6.44 -11.74 -6.48
N PRO A 33 -6.37 -11.13 -5.28
CA PRO A 33 -7.55 -10.65 -4.61
C PRO A 33 -8.32 -9.76 -5.58
N ASP A 34 -9.63 -9.99 -5.71
CA ASP A 34 -10.48 -9.18 -6.56
C ASP A 34 -10.54 -7.77 -5.95
N VAL A 35 -9.77 -6.86 -6.54
CA VAL A 35 -9.50 -5.54 -5.99
C VAL A 35 -9.75 -4.50 -7.07
N ARG A 36 -10.65 -3.57 -6.75
CA ARG A 36 -10.83 -2.37 -7.57
C ARG A 36 -9.70 -1.39 -7.25
N ARG A 37 -8.86 -1.10 -8.25
CA ARG A 37 -7.79 -0.11 -8.19
C ARG A 37 -8.25 1.20 -8.82
N SER A 38 -7.98 2.32 -8.17
CA SER A 38 -8.27 3.65 -8.68
C SER A 38 -7.14 4.61 -8.31
N TYR A 39 -6.74 5.47 -9.24
CA TYR A 39 -5.84 6.58 -8.93
C TYR A 39 -6.66 7.78 -8.53
N VAL A 40 -6.35 8.32 -7.36
CA VAL A 40 -7.11 9.40 -6.72
C VAL A 40 -6.21 10.58 -6.44
N ALA A 41 -6.80 11.76 -6.37
CA ALA A 41 -6.16 12.96 -5.86
C ALA A 41 -7.01 13.52 -4.73
N PHE A 42 -6.36 13.99 -3.67
CA PHE A 42 -7.02 14.59 -2.51
C PHE A 42 -6.18 15.74 -1.96
N GLU A 43 -6.80 16.63 -1.21
CA GLU A 43 -6.12 17.80 -0.65
C GLU A 43 -5.33 17.44 0.61
N ALA A 44 -4.08 17.92 0.68
CA ALA A 44 -3.29 18.02 1.89
C ALA A 44 -3.20 19.48 2.34
N PHE A 45 -3.14 19.70 3.65
CA PHE A 45 -3.25 21.04 4.23
C PHE A 45 -1.98 21.39 5.01
N GLY A 46 -1.18 22.29 4.45
CA GLY A 46 -0.11 22.96 5.17
C GLY A 46 -0.64 24.09 6.07
N VAL A 47 0.29 24.82 6.68
CA VAL A 47 -0.06 25.95 7.56
C VAL A 47 -0.69 27.12 6.80
N THR A 48 -0.23 27.38 5.57
CA THR A 48 -0.61 28.55 4.78
C THR A 48 -1.18 28.23 3.40
N GLU A 49 -1.07 26.99 2.96
CA GLU A 49 -1.45 26.55 1.61
C GLU A 49 -1.95 25.11 1.65
N SER A 50 -2.75 24.73 0.65
CA SER A 50 -3.12 23.34 0.37
C SER A 50 -2.55 22.90 -0.98
N TRP A 51 -2.37 21.60 -1.14
CA TRP A 51 -1.90 21.03 -2.40
C TRP A 51 -2.54 19.66 -2.65
N PRO A 52 -2.72 19.26 -3.92
CA PRO A 52 -3.19 17.92 -4.25
C PRO A 52 -2.08 16.89 -4.01
N VAL A 53 -2.43 15.78 -3.38
CA VAL A 53 -1.62 14.58 -3.23
C VAL A 53 -2.26 13.46 -4.03
N ALA A 54 -1.45 12.75 -4.80
CA ALA A 54 -1.89 11.59 -5.56
C ALA A 54 -1.75 10.32 -4.73
N GLY A 55 -2.59 9.32 -5.01
CA GLY A 55 -2.43 7.99 -4.45
C GLY A 55 -3.17 6.91 -5.23
N GLU A 56 -2.76 5.67 -5.01
CA GLU A 56 -3.50 4.50 -5.48
C GLU A 56 -4.42 4.00 -4.37
N LEU A 57 -5.73 4.10 -4.61
CA LEU A 57 -6.77 3.53 -3.76
C LEU A 57 -7.13 2.13 -4.24
N ARG A 58 -7.07 1.15 -3.33
CA ARG A 58 -7.44 -0.23 -3.56
C ARG A 58 -8.57 -0.64 -2.64
N ILE A 59 -9.66 -1.12 -3.25
CA ILE A 59 -10.87 -1.56 -2.56
C ILE A 59 -11.07 -3.05 -2.85
N PRO A 60 -10.90 -3.95 -1.86
CA PRO A 60 -11.21 -5.35 -2.03
C PRO A 60 -12.71 -5.55 -2.24
N GLN A 61 -13.09 -6.42 -3.17
CA GLN A 61 -14.49 -6.81 -3.38
C GLN A 61 -14.90 -7.76 -2.24
N SER A 62 -15.83 -7.31 -1.39
CA SER A 62 -16.41 -8.14 -0.33
C SER A 62 -17.79 -7.62 0.06
N GLU A 63 -18.61 -8.47 0.68
CA GLU A 63 -19.95 -8.13 1.17
C GLU A 63 -19.91 -7.32 2.50
N GLN A 64 -18.99 -6.37 2.63
CA GLN A 64 -18.85 -5.53 3.82
C GLN A 64 -19.47 -4.14 3.60
N ASP A 65 -20.24 -3.67 4.58
CA ASP A 65 -20.82 -2.31 4.55
C ASP A 65 -19.75 -1.23 4.79
N LYS A 66 -18.81 -1.49 5.71
CA LYS A 66 -17.69 -0.59 6.03
C LYS A 66 -16.37 -1.32 6.19
N PHE A 67 -15.36 -0.80 5.51
CA PHE A 67 -14.03 -1.38 5.45
C PHE A 67 -13.07 -0.66 6.40
N PRO A 68 -12.19 -1.39 7.11
CA PRO A 68 -10.98 -0.79 7.67
C PRO A 68 -10.05 -0.36 6.52
N ALA A 69 -9.19 0.62 6.79
CA ALA A 69 -8.25 1.12 5.78
C ALA A 69 -6.83 1.29 6.35
N VAL A 70 -5.83 1.22 5.48
CA VAL A 70 -4.43 1.49 5.80
C VAL A 70 -3.82 2.44 4.77
N ILE A 71 -3.22 3.52 5.26
CA ILE A 71 -2.39 4.44 4.47
C ILE A 71 -0.99 3.83 4.36
N ILE A 72 -0.45 3.74 3.14
CA ILE A 72 0.90 3.23 2.87
C ILE A 72 1.78 4.39 2.42
N VAL A 73 2.89 4.63 3.13
CA VAL A 73 3.80 5.75 2.89
C VAL A 73 5.16 5.23 2.43
N HIS A 74 5.57 5.64 1.23
CA HIS A 74 6.83 5.21 0.62
C HIS A 74 8.08 5.81 1.28
N GLY A 75 9.25 5.27 0.90
CA GLY A 75 10.56 5.77 1.35
C GLY A 75 11.05 6.99 0.55
N SER A 76 12.29 7.42 0.80
CA SER A 76 12.86 8.60 0.13
C SER A 76 12.93 8.50 -1.40
N ASN A 77 12.93 7.29 -1.97
CA ASN A 77 13.03 7.11 -3.42
C ASN A 77 11.68 7.20 -4.15
N GLY A 78 10.57 7.38 -3.45
CA GLY A 78 9.23 7.34 -4.04
C GLY A 78 8.59 5.96 -3.91
N VAL A 79 7.42 5.80 -4.53
CA VAL A 79 6.66 4.55 -4.62
C VAL A 79 7.53 3.44 -5.22
N ASP A 80 7.50 2.26 -4.60
CA ASP A 80 8.20 1.07 -5.09
C ASP A 80 7.45 -0.23 -4.73
N THR A 81 8.05 -1.38 -5.05
CA THR A 81 7.41 -2.68 -4.92
C THR A 81 7.08 -3.10 -3.49
N ARG A 82 7.62 -2.42 -2.45
CA ARG A 82 7.29 -2.74 -1.06
C ARG A 82 5.86 -2.33 -0.72
N GLY A 83 5.40 -1.20 -1.25
CA GLY A 83 4.02 -0.74 -1.09
C GLY A 83 3.04 -1.74 -1.69
N GLU A 84 3.24 -2.12 -2.96
CA GLU A 84 2.48 -3.16 -3.66
C GLU A 84 2.38 -4.46 -2.84
N TYR A 85 3.52 -4.97 -2.37
CA TYR A 85 3.58 -6.23 -1.62
C TYR A 85 2.69 -6.20 -0.37
N HIS A 86 2.74 -5.12 0.40
CA HIS A 86 1.92 -4.96 1.59
C HIS A 86 0.46 -4.65 1.27
N ALA A 87 0.20 -3.88 0.20
CA ALA A 87 -1.15 -3.60 -0.26
C ALA A 87 -1.90 -4.88 -0.61
N MET A 88 -1.27 -5.78 -1.38
CA MET A 88 -1.84 -7.09 -1.70
C MET A 88 -2.21 -7.88 -0.44
N SER A 89 -1.28 -8.03 0.52
CA SER A 89 -1.54 -8.79 1.75
C SER A 89 -2.64 -8.18 2.64
N LEU A 90 -2.82 -6.86 2.60
CA LEU A 90 -3.89 -6.15 3.30
C LEU A 90 -5.23 -6.33 2.58
N ASN A 91 -5.24 -6.21 1.25
CA ASN A 91 -6.45 -6.38 0.45
C ASN A 91 -7.00 -7.82 0.53
N GLU A 92 -6.13 -8.84 0.58
CA GLU A 92 -6.52 -10.24 0.85
C GLU A 92 -7.29 -10.42 2.16
N LYS A 93 -7.10 -9.52 3.12
CA LYS A 93 -7.77 -9.52 4.43
C LYS A 93 -8.98 -8.58 4.48
N GLY A 94 -9.42 -8.08 3.32
CA GLY A 94 -10.56 -7.17 3.22
C GLY A 94 -10.26 -5.75 3.73
N ILE A 95 -8.99 -5.33 3.75
CA ILE A 95 -8.58 -3.99 4.19
C ILE A 95 -8.33 -3.10 2.96
N ILE A 96 -8.93 -1.91 2.95
CA ILE A 96 -8.66 -0.89 1.93
C ILE A 96 -7.23 -0.38 2.10
N THR A 97 -6.54 -0.13 0.99
CA THR A 97 -5.24 0.54 1.05
C THR A 97 -5.21 1.79 0.20
N LEU A 98 -4.55 2.83 0.73
CA LEU A 98 -4.23 4.04 -0.01
C LEU A 98 -2.71 4.23 0.04
N GLU A 99 -2.02 3.90 -1.05
CA GLU A 99 -0.60 4.21 -1.20
C GLU A 99 -0.45 5.62 -1.76
N ILE A 100 0.13 6.51 -0.96
CA ILE A 100 0.28 7.93 -1.33
C ILE A 100 1.60 8.15 -2.05
N ASP A 101 1.60 9.00 -3.07
CA ASP A 101 2.81 9.51 -3.71
C ASP A 101 3.06 10.95 -3.23
N MET A 102 3.94 11.08 -2.23
CA MET A 102 4.32 12.38 -1.65
C MET A 102 5.11 13.23 -2.66
N TRP A 103 5.73 12.63 -3.67
CA TRP A 103 6.55 13.37 -4.65
C TRP A 103 5.73 13.86 -5.82
N ALA A 104 4.58 13.25 -6.11
CA ALA A 104 3.63 13.74 -7.10
C ALA A 104 3.21 15.21 -6.86
N ALA A 105 2.98 15.57 -5.60
CA ALA A 105 2.67 16.93 -5.18
C ALA A 105 3.87 17.91 -5.31
N ARG A 106 5.09 17.38 -5.48
CA ARG A 106 6.36 18.12 -5.39
C ARG A 106 7.18 17.93 -6.66
N LYS A 107 6.58 18.19 -7.82
CA LYS A 107 7.23 18.17 -9.14
C LYS A 107 7.79 16.80 -9.57
N ASN A 108 7.22 15.70 -9.07
CA ASN A 108 7.58 14.33 -9.45
C ASN A 108 9.08 14.00 -9.27
N PHE A 109 9.68 14.50 -8.19
CA PHE A 109 11.05 14.14 -7.88
C PHE A 109 11.18 12.66 -7.52
N SER A 110 12.30 12.04 -7.90
CA SER A 110 12.67 10.69 -7.44
C SER A 110 14.04 10.71 -6.80
N GLY A 111 14.20 9.94 -5.72
CA GLY A 111 15.46 9.82 -5.00
C GLY A 111 15.67 10.82 -3.86
N ALA A 112 16.56 10.43 -2.93
CA ALA A 112 16.81 11.16 -1.69
C ALA A 112 17.41 12.58 -1.85
N GLY A 113 17.94 12.94 -3.01
CA GLY A 113 18.57 14.24 -3.25
C GLY A 113 17.60 15.38 -3.55
N GLN A 114 16.34 15.06 -3.87
CA GLN A 114 15.34 16.03 -4.32
C GLN A 114 14.09 16.09 -3.42
N ARG A 115 14.05 15.25 -2.37
CA ARG A 115 12.98 15.26 -1.36
C ARG A 115 13.10 16.46 -0.41
N PRO A 116 12.01 16.81 0.32
CA PRO A 116 12.04 17.78 1.41
C PRO A 116 13.17 17.54 2.43
N LYS A 117 13.54 18.59 3.17
CA LYS A 117 14.69 18.55 4.09
C LYS A 117 14.42 17.66 5.29
N GLY A 118 13.22 17.77 5.86
CA GLY A 118 12.78 16.99 7.03
C GLY A 118 11.48 16.21 6.80
N VAL A 119 11.36 15.08 7.48
CA VAL A 119 10.14 14.24 7.48
C VAL A 119 8.88 15.02 7.90
N PRO A 120 8.93 15.96 8.87
CA PRO A 120 7.74 16.73 9.25
C PRO A 120 7.06 17.47 8.09
N GLU A 121 7.79 17.82 7.03
CA GLU A 121 7.27 18.53 5.86
C GLU A 121 6.30 17.69 5.00
N THR A 122 6.27 16.37 5.21
CA THR A 122 5.34 15.45 4.52
C THR A 122 4.25 14.88 5.44
N LEU A 123 4.20 15.30 6.71
CA LEU A 123 3.09 14.91 7.60
C LEU A 123 1.71 15.38 7.09
N PRO A 124 1.57 16.60 6.53
CA PRO A 124 0.30 17.02 5.94
C PRO A 124 -0.26 16.09 4.88
N ASP A 125 0.61 15.42 4.10
CA ASP A 125 0.18 14.47 3.06
C ASP A 125 -0.51 13.25 3.69
N ALA A 126 0.04 12.74 4.79
CA ALA A 126 -0.52 11.61 5.53
C ALA A 126 -1.84 11.99 6.22
N TYR A 127 -1.94 13.20 6.79
CA TYR A 127 -3.18 13.70 7.37
C TYR A 127 -4.27 13.98 6.32
N GLY A 128 -3.89 14.51 5.15
CA GLY A 128 -4.79 14.65 4.01
C GLY A 128 -5.35 13.30 3.56
N ALA A 129 -4.51 12.27 3.51
CA ALA A 129 -4.93 10.91 3.18
C ALA A 129 -5.90 10.32 4.22
N LEU A 130 -5.66 10.59 5.51
CA LEU A 130 -6.58 10.20 6.60
C LEU A 130 -7.94 10.87 6.44
N ILE A 131 -7.98 12.19 6.21
CA ILE A 131 -9.21 12.95 6.00
C ILE A 131 -9.96 12.43 4.77
N TYR A 132 -9.24 12.21 3.67
CA TYR A 132 -9.81 11.67 2.44
C TYR A 132 -10.46 10.31 2.68
N LEU A 133 -9.74 9.36 3.28
CA LEU A 133 -10.29 8.04 3.60
C LEU A 133 -11.49 8.13 4.54
N ALA A 134 -11.42 8.94 5.61
CA ALA A 134 -12.51 9.12 6.56
C ALA A 134 -13.77 9.77 5.94
N SER A 135 -13.63 10.48 4.81
CA SER A 135 -14.74 11.06 4.06
C SER A 135 -15.50 10.06 3.19
N LEU A 136 -14.90 8.91 2.88
CA LEU A 136 -15.52 7.88 2.04
C LEU A 136 -16.62 7.14 2.84
N PRO A 137 -17.86 7.05 2.34
CA PRO A 137 -18.98 6.51 3.11
C PRO A 137 -18.83 5.02 3.47
N PHE A 138 -18.05 4.28 2.68
CA PHE A 138 -17.75 2.86 2.87
C PHE A 138 -16.49 2.61 3.71
N VAL A 139 -15.78 3.65 4.17
CA VAL A 139 -14.65 3.50 5.09
C VAL A 139 -15.13 3.65 6.53
N ASP A 140 -14.65 2.79 7.40
CA ASP A 140 -14.80 2.95 8.84
C ASP A 140 -13.74 3.93 9.38
N ALA A 141 -14.15 5.18 9.60
CA ALA A 141 -13.27 6.23 10.08
C ALA A 141 -12.61 5.94 11.45
N GLN A 142 -13.16 4.99 12.24
CA GLN A 142 -12.54 4.57 13.50
C GLN A 142 -11.48 3.47 13.33
N ARG A 143 -11.32 2.93 12.11
CA ARG A 143 -10.40 1.84 11.78
C ARG A 143 -9.50 2.21 10.60
N ILE A 144 -8.82 3.35 10.69
CA ILE A 144 -7.79 3.77 9.73
C ILE A 144 -6.41 3.66 10.39
N GLY A 145 -5.57 2.81 9.83
CA GLY A 145 -4.16 2.67 10.19
C GLY A 145 -3.23 3.37 9.20
N ILE A 146 -1.95 3.43 9.56
CA ILE A 146 -0.88 3.93 8.71
C ILE A 146 0.36 3.03 8.85
N MET A 147 1.07 2.81 7.75
CA MET A 147 2.37 2.16 7.72
C MET A 147 3.28 2.80 6.68
N GLY A 148 4.59 2.56 6.79
CA GLY A 148 5.53 3.05 5.80
C GLY A 148 6.96 2.58 6.01
N PHE A 149 7.82 2.94 5.07
CA PHE A 149 9.19 2.42 4.97
C PHE A 149 10.21 3.55 5.02
N SER A 150 11.27 3.42 5.81
CA SER A 150 12.34 4.43 5.91
C SER A 150 11.76 5.82 6.23
N TRP A 151 11.76 6.77 5.27
CA TRP A 151 11.05 8.05 5.39
C TRP A 151 9.59 7.88 5.83
N GLY A 152 8.81 7.05 5.14
CA GLY A 152 7.43 6.75 5.50
C GLY A 152 7.29 6.01 6.84
N GLY A 153 8.34 5.31 7.28
CA GLY A 153 8.39 4.72 8.62
C GLY A 153 8.50 5.78 9.71
N VAL A 154 9.31 6.82 9.47
CA VAL A 154 9.37 7.97 10.37
C VAL A 154 8.07 8.76 10.35
N VAL A 155 7.43 8.96 9.18
CA VAL A 155 6.07 9.54 9.09
C VAL A 155 5.10 8.77 9.99
N THR A 156 5.05 7.44 9.83
CA THR A 156 4.20 6.54 10.64
C THR A 156 4.42 6.73 12.14
N MET A 157 5.69 6.77 12.58
CA MET A 157 6.01 6.99 14.00
C MET A 157 5.57 8.37 14.48
N LEU A 158 5.86 9.44 13.72
CA LEU A 158 5.51 10.80 14.13
C LEU A 158 4.00 10.99 14.22
N THR A 159 3.22 10.46 13.27
CA THR A 159 1.74 10.54 13.31
C THR A 159 1.14 9.82 14.51
N ALA A 160 1.84 8.84 15.10
CA ALA A 160 1.40 8.13 16.29
C ALA A 160 1.73 8.87 17.61
N THR A 161 2.37 10.04 17.56
CA THR A 161 2.79 10.79 18.76
C THR A 161 1.93 12.03 19.00
N LYS A 162 1.69 12.35 20.28
CA LYS A 162 0.92 13.52 20.72
C LYS A 162 1.34 14.85 20.10
N PRO A 163 2.65 15.19 19.98
CA PRO A 163 3.08 16.49 19.45
C PRO A 163 2.64 16.78 18.00
N TYR A 164 2.25 15.73 17.26
CA TYR A 164 1.78 15.86 15.88
C TYR A 164 0.30 15.52 15.71
N ASN A 165 -0.31 14.79 16.66
CA ASN A 165 -1.73 14.41 16.60
C ASN A 165 -2.66 15.36 17.36
N ASP A 166 -2.15 16.11 18.34
CA ASP A 166 -2.96 17.00 19.20
C ASP A 166 -2.94 18.48 18.73
N LYS A 167 -2.59 18.75 17.47
CA LYS A 167 -2.44 20.10 16.91
C LYS A 167 -3.60 20.53 16.03
#